data_AF-A0A5N7J8C9-F1
#
_entry.id   AF-A0A5N7J8C9-F1
#
_cell.length_a   1.000
_cell.length_b   1.000
_cell.length_c   1.000
_cell.angle_alpha   90.00
_cell.angle_beta   90.00
_cell.angle_gamma   90.00
#
_symmetry.space_group_name_H-M   'P 1'
#
loop_
_entity.id
_entity.type
_entity.pdbx_description
1 polymer ?
#
loop_
_entity_poly.entity_id
_entity_poly.type
_entity_poly.pdbx_seq_one_letter_code
_entity_poly.pdbx_strand_id
1 'polypeptide(L)'
;MNIADYKGVWVFAEQRDGELQKISFELLGKGREIADKLGEELTAVLLGDKTDDMVKELVAFGADKVIVASSPLLGHFTTDAYAKVI
;
A
#
# COMPACT_ATOMS: atom_id res chain seq x y z
N MET A 1 -19.07 -4.73 16.73
CA MET A 1 -18.37 -4.65 15.44
C MET A 1 -18.16 -6.09 14.99
N ASN A 2 -18.68 -6.49 13.82
CA ASN A 2 -18.54 -7.85 13.32
C ASN A 2 -17.40 -7.90 12.31
N ILE A 3 -16.48 -8.86 12.44
CA ILE A 3 -15.34 -9.00 11.53
C ILE A 3 -15.80 -9.27 10.09
N ALA A 4 -16.96 -9.91 9.93
CA ALA A 4 -17.54 -10.21 8.62
C ALA A 4 -17.91 -8.98 7.78
N ASP A 5 -18.02 -7.81 8.42
CA ASP A 5 -18.37 -6.55 7.75
C ASP A 5 -17.15 -5.91 7.06
N TYR A 6 -15.92 -6.37 7.36
CA TYR A 6 -14.69 -5.88 6.72
C TYR A 6 -14.40 -6.60 5.40
N LYS A 7 -13.93 -5.83 4.43
CA LYS A 7 -13.77 -6.22 3.04
C LYS A 7 -12.48 -5.65 2.45
N GLY A 8 -11.98 -6.26 1.38
CA GLY A 8 -10.78 -5.82 0.67
C GLY A 8 -9.51 -6.59 1.02
N VAL A 9 -8.55 -6.53 0.11
CA VAL A 9 -7.19 -7.06 0.27
C VAL A 9 -6.23 -5.89 0.28
N TRP A 10 -5.40 -5.78 1.32
CA TRP A 10 -4.50 -4.64 1.49
C TRP A 10 -3.04 -5.09 1.39
N VAL A 11 -2.24 -4.34 0.64
CA VAL A 11 -0.79 -4.52 0.54
C VAL A 11 -0.12 -3.26 1.05
N PHE A 12 0.77 -3.42 2.03
CA PHE A 12 1.64 -2.33 2.45
C PHE A 12 2.77 -2.15 1.43
N ALA A 13 2.80 -0.99 0.78
CA ALA A 13 3.79 -0.64 -0.22
C ALA A 13 5.00 0.01 0.45
N GLU A 14 6.01 -0.80 0.79
CA GLU A 14 7.26 -0.29 1.36
C GLU A 14 7.99 0.60 0.36
N GLN A 15 8.40 1.78 0.82
CA GLN A 15 9.30 2.69 0.12
C GLN A 15 10.60 2.86 0.92
N ARG A 16 11.70 3.06 0.21
CA ARG A 16 12.97 3.48 0.79
C ARG A 16 13.54 4.60 -0.06
N ASP A 17 13.85 5.72 0.58
CA ASP A 17 14.44 6.90 -0.07
C ASP A 17 13.63 7.41 -1.27
N GLY A 18 12.30 7.30 -1.20
CA GLY A 18 11.38 7.73 -2.26
C GLY A 18 11.15 6.71 -3.37
N GLU A 19 11.71 5.50 -3.26
CA GLU A 19 11.54 4.43 -4.23
C GLU A 19 10.80 3.22 -3.63
N LEU A 20 9.81 2.70 -4.36
CA LEU A 20 9.12 1.47 -3.99
C LEU A 20 10.07 0.28 -4.02
N GLN A 21 10.04 -0.50 -2.94
CA GLN A 21 10.80 -1.75 -2.89
C GLN A 21 10.17 -2.79 -3.81
N LYS A 22 11.00 -3.60 -4.48
CA LYS A 22 10.55 -4.63 -5.43
C LYS A 22 9.49 -5.58 -4.85
N ILE A 23 9.62 -5.89 -3.56
CA ILE A 23 8.69 -6.76 -2.83
C ILE A 23 7.25 -6.21 -2.85
N SER A 24 7.06 -4.89 -2.87
CA SER A 24 5.74 -4.26 -2.98
C SER A 24 5.02 -4.69 -4.26
N PHE A 25 5.74 -4.82 -5.38
CA PHE A 25 5.16 -5.26 -6.65
C PHE A 25 4.84 -6.77 -6.66
N GLU A 26 5.71 -7.59 -6.07
CA GLU A 26 5.44 -9.04 -5.92
C GLU A 26 4.20 -9.28 -5.05
N LEU A 27 4.06 -8.52 -3.96
CA LEU A 27 2.90 -8.56 -3.08
C LEU A 27 1.63 -8.04 -3.77
N LEU A 28 1.71 -6.99 -4.59
CA LEU A 28 0.58 -6.56 -5.41
C LEU A 28 0.14 -7.64 -6.39
N GLY A 29 1.08 -8.30 -7.07
CA GLY A 29 0.78 -9.42 -7.96
C GLY A 29 0.05 -10.55 -7.24
N LYS A 30 0.53 -10.95 -6.06
CA LYS A 30 -0.14 -11.99 -5.27
C LYS A 30 -1.46 -11.52 -4.66
N GLY A 31 -1.51 -10.27 -4.22
CA GLY A 31 -2.70 -9.62 -3.68
C GLY A 31 -3.82 -9.55 -4.71
N ARG A 32 -3.49 -9.29 -5.98
CA ARG A 32 -4.45 -9.28 -7.10
C ARG A 32 -5.12 -10.63 -7.28
N GLU A 33 -4.33 -11.73 -7.31
CA GLU A 33 -4.89 -13.08 -7.39
C GLU A 33 -5.86 -13.39 -6.23
N ILE A 34 -5.57 -12.90 -5.02
CA ILE A 34 -6.40 -13.11 -3.83
C ILE A 34 -7.66 -12.25 -3.91
N ALA A 35 -7.53 -10.97 -4.27
CA ALA A 35 -8.63 -10.03 -4.40
C ALA A 35 -9.65 -10.51 -5.44
N ASP A 36 -9.18 -11.03 -6.58
CA ASP A 36 -10.04 -11.58 -7.64
C ASP A 36 -10.81 -12.81 -7.16
N LYS A 37 -10.17 -13.70 -6.38
CA LYS A 37 -10.83 -14.89 -5.80
C LYS A 37 -11.91 -14.53 -4.79
N LEU A 38 -11.72 -13.43 -4.05
CA LEU A 38 -12.68 -12.94 -3.06
C LEU A 38 -13.77 -12.06 -3.69
N GLY A 39 -13.56 -11.56 -4.92
CA GLY A 39 -14.43 -10.59 -5.55
C GLY A 39 -14.33 -9.21 -4.89
N GLU A 40 -13.16 -8.86 -4.35
CA GLU A 40 -12.92 -7.65 -3.57
C GLU A 40 -11.85 -6.76 -4.23
N GLU A 41 -11.72 -5.52 -3.76
CA GLU A 41 -10.70 -4.58 -4.25
C GLU A 41 -9.31 -4.84 -3.63
N LEU A 42 -8.26 -4.62 -4.42
CA LEU A 42 -6.88 -4.54 -3.97
C LEU A 42 -6.49 -3.10 -3.65
N THR A 43 -6.14 -2.83 -2.40
CA THR A 43 -5.68 -1.52 -1.93
C THR A 43 -4.20 -1.55 -1.60
N ALA A 44 -3.42 -0.65 -2.19
CA ALA A 44 -2.06 -0.38 -1.74
C ALA A 44 -2.07 0.69 -0.64
N VAL A 45 -1.32 0.49 0.44
CA VAL A 45 -1.13 1.48 1.51
C VAL A 45 0.30 2.01 1.44
N LEU A 46 0.45 3.31 1.17
CA LEU A 46 1.72 3.97 0.97
C LEU A 46 1.94 5.07 2.02
N LEU A 47 3.03 4.94 2.77
CA LEU A 47 3.53 5.97 3.69
C LEU A 47 4.85 6.52 3.13
N GLY A 48 4.94 7.84 2.96
CA GLY A 48 6.13 8.46 2.37
C GLY A 48 6.11 9.98 2.34
N ASP A 49 7.15 10.57 1.76
CA ASP A 49 7.18 11.97 1.33
C ASP A 49 7.17 12.01 -0.21
N LYS A 50 6.53 13.04 -0.81
CA LYS A 50 6.46 13.26 -2.27
C LYS A 50 6.08 11.99 -3.06
N THR A 51 4.94 11.42 -2.74
CA THR A 51 4.53 10.05 -3.15
C THR A 51 3.94 9.92 -4.56
N ASP A 52 3.80 11.01 -5.33
CA ASP A 52 2.96 11.03 -6.53
C ASP A 52 3.38 10.01 -7.62
N ASP A 53 4.67 9.81 -7.83
CA ASP A 53 5.16 8.85 -8.82
C ASP A 53 4.98 7.40 -8.35
N MET A 54 5.25 7.13 -7.06
CA MET A 54 4.98 5.83 -6.45
C MET A 54 3.50 5.45 -6.53
N VAL A 55 2.58 6.41 -6.37
CA VAL A 55 1.14 6.15 -6.53
C VAL A 55 0.82 5.67 -7.95
N LYS A 56 1.39 6.30 -8.98
CA LYS A 56 1.19 5.88 -10.38
C LYS A 56 1.71 4.48 -10.62
N GLU A 57 2.87 4.15 -10.07
CA GLU A 57 3.45 2.81 -10.15
C GLU A 57 2.53 1.77 -9.50
N LEU A 58 2.06 1.99 -8.27
CA LEU A 58 1.18 1.04 -7.57
C LEU A 58 -0.11 0.74 -8.35
N VAL A 59 -0.72 1.76 -8.95
CA VAL A 59 -1.90 1.59 -9.82
C VAL A 59 -1.54 0.80 -11.08
N ALA A 60 -0.42 1.12 -11.73
CA ALA A 60 0.04 0.39 -12.92
C ALA A 60 0.32 -1.10 -12.65
N PHE A 61 0.72 -1.44 -11.42
CA PHE A 61 0.97 -2.81 -10.97
C PHE A 61 -0.26 -3.52 -10.38
N GLY A 62 -1.46 -2.93 -10.52
CA GLY A 62 -2.73 -3.64 -10.31
C GLY A 62 -3.49 -3.29 -9.03
N ALA A 63 -3.06 -2.26 -8.28
CA ALA A 63 -3.86 -1.71 -7.18
C ALA A 63 -5.10 -0.98 -7.74
N ASP A 64 -6.28 -1.31 -7.24
CA ASP A 64 -7.53 -0.60 -7.58
C ASP A 64 -7.60 0.74 -6.84
N LYS A 65 -7.03 0.77 -5.62
CA LYS A 65 -6.98 1.93 -4.74
C LYS A 65 -5.59 2.10 -4.15
N VAL A 66 -5.21 3.35 -3.90
CA VAL A 66 -4.00 3.67 -3.13
C VAL A 66 -4.39 4.61 -2.00
N ILE A 67 -4.19 4.17 -0.76
CA ILE A 67 -4.30 5.01 0.44
C ILE A 67 -2.92 5.59 0.71
N VAL A 68 -2.83 6.91 0.80
CA VAL A 68 -1.57 7.63 0.97
C VAL A 68 -1.58 8.39 2.28
N ALA A 69 -0.56 8.17 3.10
CA ALA A 69 -0.18 9.07 4.18
C ALA A 69 1.12 9.77 3.78
N SER A 70 1.01 11.04 3.42
CA SER A 70 2.13 11.86 2.96
C SER A 70 2.59 12.82 4.04
N SER A 71 3.87 12.75 4.41
CA SER A 71 4.51 13.64 5.37
C SER A 71 6.03 13.58 5.24
N PRO A 72 6.77 14.69 5.40
CA PRO A 72 8.22 14.67 5.49
C PRO A 72 8.75 13.71 6.58
N LEU A 73 7.98 13.50 7.66
CA LEU A 73 8.34 12.56 8.73
C LEU A 73 8.24 11.08 8.34
N LEU A 74 7.63 10.78 7.18
CA LEU A 74 7.49 9.44 6.62
C LEU A 74 8.47 9.19 5.46
N GLY A 75 9.34 10.15 5.14
CA GLY A 75 10.34 9.98 4.07
C GLY A 75 11.33 8.85 4.35
N HIS A 76 11.61 8.57 5.63
CA HIS A 76 12.38 7.42 6.07
C HIS A 76 11.58 6.56 7.04
N PHE A 77 11.78 5.25 6.96
CA PHE A 77 11.14 4.32 7.88
C PHE A 77 11.60 4.58 9.32
N THR A 78 10.63 4.78 10.21
CA THR A 78 10.80 4.67 11.65
C THR A 78 9.62 3.91 12.23
N THR A 79 9.89 3.00 13.17
CA THR A 79 8.85 2.18 13.80
C THR A 79 7.73 3.05 14.38
N ASP A 80 8.10 4.11 15.11
CA ASP A 80 7.13 4.97 15.80
C ASP A 80 6.24 5.76 14.83
N ALA A 81 6.82 6.35 13.77
CA ALA A 81 6.01 7.14 12.84
C ALA A 81 5.07 6.25 12.03
N TYR A 82 5.55 5.09 11.57
CA TYR A 82 4.75 4.19 10.74
C TYR A 82 3.65 3.51 11.57
N ALA A 83 3.97 3.01 12.77
CA ALA A 83 2.99 2.39 13.65
C ALA A 83 1.94 3.36 14.21
N LYS A 84 2.21 4.67 14.21
CA LYS A 84 1.23 5.69 14.62
C LYS A 84 0.25 6.05 13.51
N VAL A 85 0.64 5.84 12.26
CA VAL A 85 -0.17 6.15 11.08
C VAL A 85 -1.10 4.99 10.70
N ILE A 86 -0.65 3.75 10.93
CA ILE A 86 -1.40 2.51 10.69
C ILE A 86 -2.17 2.11 11.95
#